data_AF-A0A7J9IRK1-F1
#
_entry.id   AF-A0A7J9IRK1-F1
#
_cell.length_a   1.000
_cell.length_b   1.000
_cell.length_c   1.000
_cell.angle_alpha   90.00
_cell.angle_beta   90.00
_cell.angle_gamma   90.00
#
_symmetry.space_group_name_H-M   'P 1'
#
loop_
_entity.id
_entity.type
_entity.pdbx_description
1 polymer ?
#
loop_
_entity_poly.entity_id
_entity_poly.type
_entity_poly.pdbx_seq_one_letter_code
_entity_poly.pdbx_strand_id
1 'polypeptide(L)'
;MATPKQLILPFFFLLSLSSIALSEGEDCVYTIYIRTGTIIKGGTNSIISLKLYDAKGEYVEIENLEAWGGLMGEGHDYYERGNLDIFAGRGRCLASPVCAMNLTSDGTGPQHGWYCNYVEVTMTGIHTPCSQQMFAVEQWLAFDTLPFDLTAIRNYCSAELRTNQQHSQEVPSRSST
;
A
#
# COMPACT_ATOMS: atom_id res chain seq x y z
N MET A 1 0.13 -72.65 28.59
CA MET A 1 -0.04 -71.65 27.52
C MET A 1 0.56 -70.35 28.03
N ALA A 2 1.73 -69.97 27.50
CA ALA A 2 2.46 -68.78 27.90
C ALA A 2 2.45 -67.79 26.74
N THR A 3 2.04 -66.55 26.99
CA THR A 3 2.14 -65.45 26.02
C THR A 3 3.38 -64.61 26.35
N PRO A 4 4.25 -64.30 25.38
CA PRO A 4 5.39 -63.44 25.61
C PRO A 4 5.00 -61.96 25.48
N LYS A 5 5.52 -61.12 26.38
CA LYS A 5 5.48 -59.65 26.27
C LYS A 5 6.51 -59.21 25.23
N GLN A 6 6.07 -58.57 24.15
CA GLN A 6 6.98 -57.86 23.23
C GLN A 6 6.98 -56.38 23.58
N LEU A 7 8.12 -55.92 24.14
CA LEU A 7 8.54 -54.52 24.13
C LEU A 7 9.17 -54.23 22.75
N ILE A 8 8.69 -53.22 22.02
CA ILE A 8 9.39 -52.66 20.87
C ILE A 8 9.42 -51.13 21.00
N LEU A 9 10.64 -50.60 20.88
CA LEU A 9 11.11 -49.22 21.09
C LEU A 9 10.31 -48.15 20.30
N PRO A 10 10.19 -46.91 20.83
CA PRO A 10 9.67 -45.80 20.05
C PRO A 10 10.73 -45.37 19.01
N PHE A 11 10.34 -45.43 17.75
CA PHE A 11 11.09 -44.88 16.62
C PHE A 11 11.09 -43.35 16.73
N PHE A 12 12.23 -42.78 17.15
CA PHE A 12 12.46 -41.33 17.18
C PHE A 12 12.39 -40.78 15.75
N PHE A 13 11.23 -40.24 15.37
CA PHE A 13 11.06 -39.42 14.18
C PHE A 13 11.80 -38.09 14.39
N LEU A 14 13.05 -37.99 13.92
CA LEU A 14 13.79 -36.74 13.86
C LEU A 14 13.21 -35.90 12.71
N LEU A 15 12.18 -35.12 13.00
CA LEU A 15 11.65 -34.10 12.11
C LEU A 15 12.67 -32.95 12.07
N SER A 16 13.49 -32.90 11.02
CA SER A 16 14.41 -31.79 10.80
C SER A 16 13.62 -30.52 10.51
N LEU A 17 13.49 -29.64 11.51
CA LEU A 17 13.00 -28.28 11.33
C LEU A 17 14.00 -27.51 10.46
N SER A 18 13.67 -27.37 9.18
CA SER A 18 14.30 -26.35 8.33
C SER A 18 13.77 -25.00 8.80
N SER A 19 14.64 -24.22 9.46
CA SER A 19 14.31 -22.85 9.84
C SER A 19 14.40 -21.99 8.59
N ILE A 20 13.26 -21.57 8.04
CA ILE A 20 13.24 -20.50 7.05
C ILE A 20 13.52 -19.21 7.82
N ALA A 21 14.73 -18.66 7.67
CA ALA A 21 15.04 -17.33 8.17
C ALA A 21 14.30 -16.33 7.27
N LEU A 22 13.11 -15.91 7.69
CA LEU A 22 12.48 -14.71 7.16
C LEU A 22 13.36 -13.54 7.57
N SER A 23 14.04 -12.92 6.61
CA SER A 23 14.60 -11.59 6.81
C SER A 23 13.41 -10.66 7.03
N GLU A 24 13.04 -10.40 8.28
CA GLU A 24 12.11 -9.32 8.62
C GLU A 24 12.77 -8.01 8.18
N GLY A 25 12.50 -7.59 6.95
CA GLY A 25 12.71 -6.20 6.57
C GLY A 25 11.85 -5.36 7.49
N GLU A 26 12.39 -4.24 8.00
CA GLU A 26 11.62 -3.38 8.89
C GLU A 26 10.34 -2.91 8.16
N ASP A 27 9.18 -3.17 8.77
CA ASP A 27 7.90 -2.71 8.26
C ASP A 27 7.72 -1.22 8.57
N CYS A 28 7.13 -0.50 7.61
CA CYS A 28 6.69 0.88 7.79
C CYS A 28 5.19 0.90 8.09
N VAL A 29 4.78 1.87 8.90
CA VAL A 29 3.37 2.21 9.06
C VAL A 29 3.02 3.29 8.03
N TYR A 30 1.95 3.03 7.30
CA TYR A 30 1.34 3.96 6.39
C TYR A 30 0.05 4.45 7.02
N THR A 31 -0.13 5.76 7.11
CA THR A 31 -1.39 6.40 7.51
C THR A 31 -1.93 7.18 6.33
N ILE A 32 -3.17 6.91 5.94
CA ILE A 32 -3.79 7.44 4.74
C ILE A 32 -5.05 8.18 5.15
N TYR A 33 -5.19 9.41 4.69
CA TYR A 33 -6.37 10.24 4.83
C TYR A 33 -6.98 10.46 3.45
N ILE A 34 -8.26 10.15 3.30
CA ILE A 34 -8.97 10.34 2.03
C ILE A 34 -10.14 11.29 2.26
N ARG A 35 -10.16 12.38 1.49
CA ARG A 35 -11.27 13.32 1.51
C ARG A 35 -12.18 13.07 0.33
N THR A 36 -13.40 12.62 0.61
CA THR A 36 -14.47 12.60 -0.38
C THR A 36 -15.05 14.00 -0.52
N GLY A 37 -15.29 14.43 -1.77
CA GLY A 37 -15.81 15.76 -2.03
C GLY A 37 -17.26 15.94 -1.63
N THR A 38 -17.69 17.19 -1.56
CA THR A 38 -19.05 17.58 -1.14
C THR A 38 -20.03 17.66 -2.29
N ILE A 39 -19.62 17.29 -3.51
CA ILE A 39 -20.47 17.33 -4.70
C ILE A 39 -21.61 16.32 -4.55
N ILE A 40 -22.79 16.66 -5.08
CA ILE A 40 -23.97 15.78 -5.07
C ILE A 40 -23.59 14.43 -5.68
N LYS A 41 -23.92 13.34 -4.97
CA LYS A 41 -23.55 11.95 -5.31
C LYS A 41 -22.04 11.69 -5.37
N GLY A 42 -21.23 12.47 -4.66
CA GLY A 42 -19.78 12.29 -4.63
C GLY A 42 -19.26 11.11 -3.78
N GLY A 43 -20.13 10.40 -3.05
CA GLY A 43 -19.74 9.24 -2.25
C GLY A 43 -19.84 7.91 -3.01
N THR A 44 -19.25 6.84 -2.46
CA THR A 44 -19.25 5.52 -3.12
C THR A 44 -19.31 4.35 -2.17
N ASN A 45 -19.85 3.21 -2.65
CA ASN A 45 -19.80 1.90 -1.98
C ASN A 45 -18.86 0.92 -2.70
N SER A 46 -18.02 1.41 -3.61
CA SER A 46 -17.02 0.60 -4.32
C SER A 46 -15.84 0.24 -3.42
N ILE A 47 -15.12 -0.83 -3.77
CA ILE A 47 -13.84 -1.15 -3.14
C ILE A 47 -12.78 -0.20 -3.69
N ILE A 48 -12.09 0.50 -2.79
CA ILE A 48 -11.02 1.42 -3.15
C ILE A 48 -9.66 0.79 -2.86
N SER A 49 -8.83 0.75 -3.89
CA SER A 49 -7.44 0.30 -3.83
C SER A 49 -6.49 1.48 -4.02
N LEU A 50 -5.29 1.36 -3.43
CA LEU A 50 -4.26 2.37 -3.51
C LEU A 50 -2.89 1.71 -3.69
N LYS A 51 -2.19 2.12 -4.75
CA LYS A 51 -0.78 1.80 -4.95
C LYS A 51 0.05 3.06 -4.79
N LEU A 52 1.06 2.99 -3.93
CA LEU A 52 1.97 4.09 -3.59
C LEU A 52 3.35 3.77 -4.12
N TYR A 53 4.03 4.76 -4.70
CA TYR A 53 5.36 4.59 -5.27
C TYR A 53 6.35 5.59 -4.68
N ASP A 54 7.61 5.16 -4.56
CA ASP A 54 8.74 6.04 -4.30
C ASP A 54 9.41 6.53 -5.60
N ALA A 55 10.45 7.36 -5.45
CA ALA A 55 11.15 7.96 -6.59
C ALA A 55 11.87 6.95 -7.49
N LYS A 56 12.15 5.74 -6.98
CA LYS A 56 12.78 4.64 -7.72
C LYS A 56 11.76 3.77 -8.46
N GLY A 57 10.47 3.99 -8.22
CA GLY A 57 9.38 3.19 -8.78
C GLY A 57 9.06 1.93 -7.97
N GLU A 58 9.68 1.75 -6.81
CA GLU A 58 9.26 0.73 -5.84
C GLU A 58 7.90 1.11 -5.26
N TYR A 59 7.06 0.12 -4.95
CA TYR A 59 5.68 0.36 -4.55
C TYR A 59 5.14 -0.50 -3.41
N VAL A 60 4.14 0.03 -2.71
CA VAL A 60 3.24 -0.71 -1.82
C VAL A 60 1.86 -0.68 -2.43
N GLU A 61 1.17 -1.81 -2.45
CA GLU A 61 -0.19 -1.95 -3.00
C GLU A 61 -1.14 -2.39 -1.89
N ILE A 62 -2.27 -1.71 -1.81
CA ILE A 62 -3.36 -1.99 -0.89
C ILE A 62 -4.60 -2.24 -1.75
N GLU A 63 -5.05 -3.50 -1.82
CA GLU A 63 -6.16 -3.90 -2.69
C GLU A 63 -7.53 -3.44 -2.17
N ASN A 64 -7.69 -3.31 -0.86
CA ASN A 64 -8.89 -2.82 -0.22
C ASN A 64 -8.50 -2.02 1.04
N LEU A 65 -8.58 -0.69 0.96
CA LEU A 65 -8.18 0.21 2.05
C LEU A 65 -8.98 -0.01 3.34
N GLU A 66 -10.30 -0.21 3.23
CA GLU A 66 -11.18 -0.43 4.37
C GLU A 66 -10.80 -1.71 5.11
N ALA A 67 -10.69 -2.83 4.38
CA ALA A 67 -10.32 -4.12 4.96
C ALA A 67 -8.87 -4.17 5.46
N TRP A 68 -7.96 -3.42 4.82
CA TRP A 68 -6.55 -3.38 5.19
C TRP A 68 -6.32 -2.65 6.52
N GLY A 69 -7.05 -1.58 6.80
CA GLY A 69 -6.77 -0.77 7.98
C GLY A 69 -7.73 0.39 8.24
N GLY A 70 -9.02 0.26 7.96
CA GLY A 70 -10.00 1.29 8.30
C GLY A 70 -10.02 1.64 9.80
N LEU A 71 -9.97 2.94 10.12
CA LEU A 71 -9.86 3.46 11.49
C LEU A 71 -11.06 4.28 11.98
N MET A 72 -12.21 4.20 11.30
CA MET A 72 -13.36 5.03 11.62
C MET A 72 -14.34 4.39 12.63
N GLY A 73 -14.08 3.14 13.04
CA GLY A 73 -14.92 2.39 13.96
C GLY A 73 -15.89 1.42 13.27
N GLU A 74 -16.52 0.57 14.05
CA GLU A 74 -17.44 -0.46 13.57
C GLU A 74 -18.70 0.16 12.96
N GLY A 75 -19.09 -0.29 11.76
CA GLY A 75 -20.29 0.15 11.06
C GLY A 75 -20.19 1.55 10.43
N HIS A 76 -18.99 2.15 10.38
CA HIS A 76 -18.78 3.39 9.62
C HIS A 76 -18.93 3.14 8.13
N ASP A 77 -19.62 4.05 7.45
CA ASP A 77 -19.81 4.03 6.00
C ASP A 77 -18.72 4.87 5.33
N TYR A 78 -17.72 4.19 4.77
CA TYR A 78 -16.53 4.80 4.21
C TYR A 78 -16.84 5.47 2.87
N TYR A 79 -16.04 6.48 2.52
CA TYR A 79 -16.09 7.19 1.25
C TYR A 79 -17.39 7.95 0.99
N GLU A 80 -18.19 8.21 2.02
CA GLU A 80 -19.42 8.98 1.87
C GLU A 80 -19.17 10.47 1.63
N ARG A 81 -20.15 11.13 0.98
CA ARG A 81 -20.03 12.51 0.52
C ARG A 81 -19.59 13.45 1.65
N GLY A 82 -18.44 14.10 1.47
CA GLY A 82 -17.90 15.09 2.40
C GLY A 82 -17.10 14.50 3.57
N ASN A 83 -17.04 13.17 3.71
CA ASN A 83 -16.28 12.52 4.76
C ASN A 83 -14.78 12.66 4.56
N LEU A 84 -14.08 12.67 5.70
CA LEU A 84 -12.64 12.43 5.79
C LEU A 84 -12.47 11.06 6.44
N ASP A 85 -11.99 10.09 5.67
CA ASP A 85 -11.79 8.72 6.13
C ASP A 85 -10.31 8.46 6.36
N ILE A 86 -10.01 7.69 7.41
CA ILE A 86 -8.65 7.43 7.87
C ILE A 86 -8.39 5.94 7.85
N PHE A 87 -7.23 5.57 7.29
CA PHE A 87 -6.75 4.20 7.23
C PHE A 87 -5.32 4.16 7.76
N ALA A 88 -4.94 3.10 8.48
CA ALA A 88 -3.54 2.82 8.75
C ALA A 88 -3.24 1.33 8.82
N GLY A 89 -2.05 0.97 8.35
CA GLY A 89 -1.59 -0.41 8.35
C GLY A 89 -0.08 -0.50 8.13
N ARG A 90 0.43 -1.72 8.30
CA ARG A 90 1.85 -2.03 8.04
C ARG A 90 2.03 -2.47 6.59
N GLY A 91 3.18 -2.16 6.04
CA GLY A 91 3.66 -2.67 4.75
C GLY A 91 5.18 -2.53 4.67
N ARG A 92 5.77 -3.11 3.62
CA ARG A 92 7.21 -2.98 3.38
C ARG A 92 7.63 -1.51 3.36
N CYS A 93 8.73 -1.14 4.00
CA CYS A 93 9.26 0.20 3.87
C CYS A 93 9.71 0.50 2.43
N LEU A 94 9.28 1.65 1.90
CA LEU A 94 9.87 2.22 0.68
C LEU A 94 11.21 2.88 1.02
N ALA A 95 12.18 2.79 0.11
CA ALA A 95 13.53 3.31 0.33
C ALA A 95 13.60 4.84 0.23
N SER A 96 12.53 5.49 -0.21
CA SER A 96 12.40 6.94 -0.36
C SER A 96 10.96 7.36 -0.08
N PRO A 97 10.72 8.65 0.22
CA PRO A 97 9.36 9.16 0.41
C PRO A 97 8.42 8.80 -0.74
N VAL A 98 7.16 8.54 -0.40
CA VAL A 98 6.08 8.38 -1.36
C VAL A 98 5.96 9.65 -2.19
N CYS A 99 6.00 9.53 -3.50
CA CYS A 99 5.91 10.67 -4.42
C CYS A 99 4.98 10.42 -5.61
N ALA A 100 4.45 9.22 -5.77
CA ALA A 100 3.40 8.94 -6.73
C ALA A 100 2.36 7.98 -6.15
N MET A 101 1.15 8.06 -6.69
CA MET A 101 0.06 7.17 -6.34
C MET A 101 -0.75 6.76 -7.57
N ASN A 102 -1.39 5.60 -7.45
CA ASN A 102 -2.49 5.15 -8.28
C ASN A 102 -3.65 4.77 -7.34
N LEU A 103 -4.71 5.58 -7.37
CA LEU A 103 -5.96 5.37 -6.64
C LEU A 103 -6.99 4.77 -7.61
N THR A 104 -7.54 3.60 -7.30
CA THR A 104 -8.47 2.90 -8.19
C THR A 104 -9.73 2.48 -7.45
N SER A 105 -10.89 2.80 -8.02
CA SER A 105 -12.18 2.23 -7.63
C SER A 105 -12.45 0.96 -8.42
N ASP A 106 -13.01 -0.08 -7.81
CA ASP A 106 -13.47 -1.27 -8.55
C ASP A 106 -14.79 -1.05 -9.31
N GLY A 107 -15.46 0.09 -9.07
CA GLY A 107 -16.71 0.46 -9.72
C GLY A 107 -17.89 -0.45 -9.37
N THR A 108 -17.80 -1.22 -8.30
CA THR A 108 -18.88 -2.11 -7.86
C THR A 108 -19.82 -1.42 -6.87
N GLY A 109 -20.94 -2.08 -6.55
CA GLY A 109 -21.91 -1.63 -5.56
C GLY A 109 -22.90 -0.56 -6.07
N PRO A 110 -23.92 -0.26 -5.26
CA PRO A 110 -24.81 0.87 -5.51
C PRO A 110 -24.04 2.18 -5.33
N GLN A 111 -24.31 3.19 -6.17
CA GLN A 111 -23.58 4.47 -6.15
C GLN A 111 -22.07 4.27 -6.38
N HIS A 112 -21.69 3.61 -7.48
CA HIS A 112 -20.29 3.30 -7.78
C HIS A 112 -19.42 4.53 -8.14
N GLY A 113 -20.04 5.62 -8.58
CA GLY A 113 -19.32 6.83 -9.01
C GLY A 113 -18.83 7.62 -7.81
N TRP A 114 -17.53 7.90 -7.73
CA TRP A 114 -16.91 8.54 -6.57
C TRP A 114 -16.25 9.86 -6.95
N TYR A 115 -16.39 10.90 -6.15
CA TYR A 115 -15.61 12.14 -6.32
C TYR A 115 -14.64 12.32 -5.16
N CYS A 116 -13.36 12.12 -5.43
CA CYS A 116 -12.30 12.27 -4.44
C CYS A 116 -11.65 13.66 -4.57
N ASN A 117 -11.51 14.39 -3.46
CA ASN A 117 -10.75 15.64 -3.41
C ASN A 117 -9.26 15.37 -3.33
N TYR A 118 -8.81 14.65 -2.29
CA TYR A 118 -7.39 14.37 -2.08
C TYR A 118 -7.16 13.07 -1.32
N VAL A 119 -5.94 12.56 -1.48
CA VAL A 119 -5.37 11.49 -0.66
C VAL A 119 -4.10 12.04 -0.03
N GLU A 120 -3.97 11.92 1.29
CA GLU A 120 -2.77 12.29 2.02
C GLU A 120 -2.17 11.06 2.69
N VAL A 121 -0.88 10.85 2.50
CA VAL A 121 -0.18 9.66 2.97
C VAL A 121 0.97 10.09 3.87
N THR A 122 1.06 9.48 5.04
CA THR A 122 2.22 9.54 5.92
C THR A 122 2.88 8.17 5.98
N MET A 123 4.19 8.10 5.75
CA MET A 123 5.00 6.90 5.95
C MET A 123 5.95 7.12 7.12
N THR A 124 5.93 6.20 8.08
CA THR A 124 6.82 6.20 9.24
C THR A 124 7.46 4.82 9.41
N GLY A 125 8.77 4.78 9.63
CA GLY A 125 9.51 3.53 9.88
C GLY A 125 10.55 3.72 10.98
N ILE A 126 11.01 2.60 11.55
CA ILE A 126 12.13 2.63 12.49
C ILE A 126 13.37 3.13 11.72
N HIS A 127 14.14 4.04 12.32
CA HIS A 127 15.33 4.64 11.72
C HIS A 127 15.13 5.26 10.31
N THR A 128 13.89 5.46 9.89
CA THR A 128 13.50 6.01 8.60
C THR A 128 12.84 7.36 8.82
N PRO A 129 13.28 8.43 8.14
CA PRO A 129 12.63 9.74 8.27
C PRO A 129 11.14 9.65 7.93
N CYS A 130 10.30 10.21 8.79
CA CYS A 130 8.88 10.35 8.50
C CYS A 130 8.71 11.20 7.24
N SER A 131 7.81 10.78 6.36
CA SER A 131 7.46 11.54 5.17
C SER A 131 5.96 11.65 5.01
N GLN A 132 5.50 12.78 4.48
CA GLN A 132 4.11 13.07 4.22
C GLN A 132 3.98 13.58 2.79
N GLN A 133 2.99 13.08 2.07
CA GLN A 133 2.69 13.51 0.71
C GLN A 133 1.18 13.60 0.53
N MET A 134 0.71 14.78 0.12
CA MET A 134 -0.68 14.98 -0.29
C MET A 134 -0.78 14.98 -1.81
N PHE A 135 -1.79 14.30 -2.33
CA PHE A 135 -2.11 14.21 -3.74
C PHE A 135 -3.50 14.80 -3.97
N ALA A 136 -3.55 15.93 -4.67
CA ALA A 136 -4.81 16.50 -5.14
C ALA A 136 -5.39 15.59 -6.25
N VAL A 137 -6.55 15.02 -6.00
CA VAL A 137 -7.30 14.19 -6.95
C VAL A 137 -8.26 15.07 -7.73
N GLU A 138 -9.22 15.70 -7.05
CA GLU A 138 -10.26 16.57 -7.62
C GLU A 138 -10.92 15.99 -8.90
N GLN A 139 -11.24 14.69 -8.86
CA GLN A 139 -11.65 13.92 -10.02
C GLN A 139 -12.77 12.94 -9.68
N TRP A 140 -13.68 12.72 -10.62
CA TRP A 140 -14.56 11.56 -10.60
C TRP A 140 -13.77 10.27 -10.90
N LEU A 141 -13.98 9.23 -10.12
CA LEU A 141 -13.62 7.85 -10.42
C LEU A 141 -14.93 7.14 -10.75
N ALA A 142 -15.34 7.22 -12.02
CA ALA A 142 -16.64 6.76 -12.49
C ALA A 142 -16.63 6.52 -14.01
N PHE A 143 -17.48 5.61 -14.51
CA PHE A 143 -17.67 5.39 -15.96
C PHE A 143 -18.76 6.25 -16.59
N ASP A 144 -19.65 6.84 -15.79
CA ASP A 144 -20.81 7.60 -16.27
C ASP A 144 -20.59 9.13 -16.22
N THR A 145 -19.45 9.57 -15.70
CA THR A 145 -19.09 10.98 -15.55
C THR A 145 -17.64 11.19 -15.97
N LEU A 146 -17.34 12.32 -16.62
CA LEU A 146 -15.97 12.67 -16.99
C LEU A 146 -15.02 12.61 -15.78
N PRO A 147 -13.84 11.98 -15.90
CA PRO A 147 -13.16 11.57 -17.13
C PRO A 147 -13.51 10.17 -17.69
N PHE A 148 -14.55 9.49 -17.19
CA PHE A 148 -14.91 8.11 -17.56
C PHE A 148 -13.85 7.07 -17.22
N ASP A 149 -13.11 7.33 -16.13
CA ASP A 149 -12.03 6.49 -15.63
C ASP A 149 -12.31 6.16 -14.16
N LEU A 150 -11.99 4.94 -13.75
CA LEU A 150 -12.04 4.51 -12.34
C LEU A 150 -10.71 4.73 -11.62
N THR A 151 -9.73 5.31 -12.31
CA THR A 151 -8.36 5.47 -11.84
C THR A 151 -7.98 6.95 -11.73
N ALA A 152 -7.24 7.30 -10.69
CA ALA A 152 -6.56 8.58 -10.56
C ALA A 152 -5.07 8.36 -10.26
N ILE A 153 -4.22 8.68 -11.23
CA ILE A 153 -2.75 8.60 -11.09
C ILE A 153 -2.20 10.00 -10.83
N ARG A 154 -1.36 10.16 -9.80
CA ARG A 154 -0.60 11.39 -9.54
C ARG A 154 0.87 11.03 -9.38
N ASN A 155 1.74 11.71 -10.12
CA ASN A 155 3.18 11.46 -10.07
C ASN A 155 3.92 12.78 -9.84
N TYR A 156 4.42 12.97 -8.63
CA TYR A 156 5.19 14.13 -8.20
C TYR A 156 6.66 13.78 -7.93
N CYS A 157 7.09 12.57 -8.32
CA CYS A 157 8.48 12.18 -8.21
C CYS A 157 9.32 13.09 -9.12
N SER A 158 10.27 13.83 -8.53
CA SER A 158 11.14 14.73 -9.30
C SER A 158 11.93 13.96 -10.37
N ALA A 159 11.99 14.47 -11.59
CA ALA A 159 12.77 13.88 -12.67
C ALA A 159 14.28 13.85 -12.37
N GLU A 160 14.81 14.79 -11.59
CA GLU A 160 16.24 14.90 -11.25
C GLU A 160 16.76 13.75 -10.37
N LEU A 161 15.89 13.11 -9.58
CA LEU A 161 16.26 11.91 -8.81
C LEU A 161 16.41 10.66 -9.70
N ARG A 162 15.85 10.67 -10.92
CA ARG A 162 15.98 9.58 -11.90
C ARG A 162 17.32 9.63 -12.65
N THR A 163 17.85 10.83 -12.90
CA THR A 163 19.10 11.03 -13.66
C THR A 163 20.36 10.85 -12.80
N ASN A 164 20.33 11.23 -11.52
CA ASN A 164 21.50 11.13 -10.64
C ASN A 164 21.90 9.67 -10.30
N GLN A 165 20.97 8.72 -10.45
CA GLN A 165 21.27 7.29 -10.27
C GLN A 165 21.86 6.62 -11.51
N GLN A 166 21.54 7.08 -12.72
CA GLN A 166 22.17 6.59 -13.95
C GLN A 166 23.66 7.03 -14.02
N HIS A 167 23.98 8.24 -13.57
CA HIS A 167 25.37 8.71 -13.57
C HIS A 167 26.26 7.99 -12.53
N SER A 168 25.68 7.51 -11.43
CA SER A 168 26.43 6.87 -10.34
C SER A 168 26.76 5.39 -10.58
N GLN A 169 26.21 4.76 -11.63
CA GLN A 169 26.47 3.36 -11.97
C GLN A 169 27.49 3.17 -13.11
N GLU A 170 28.03 4.24 -13.70
CA GLU A 170 28.89 4.17 -14.90
C GLU A 170 30.33 4.70 -14.69
N VAL A 171 30.85 4.69 -13.46
CA VAL A 171 32.28 5.01 -13.22
C VAL A 171 33.07 3.72 -12.97
N PRO A 172 33.71 3.11 -13.99
CA PRO A 172 34.74 2.12 -13.75
C PRO A 172 35.96 2.80 -13.12
N SER A 173 36.38 2.29 -11.97
CA SER A 173 37.63 2.66 -11.31
C SER A 173 38.82 2.48 -12.25
N ARG A 174 39.33 3.57 -12.81
CA ARG A 174 40.58 3.58 -13.57
C ARG A 174 41.74 3.47 -12.59
N SER A 175 42.34 2.28 -12.52
CA SER A 175 43.62 2.06 -11.82
C SER A 175 44.68 2.97 -12.44
N SER A 176 45.27 3.84 -11.63
CA SER A 176 46.43 4.63 -12.02
C SER A 176 47.68 3.75 -12.00
N THR A 177 48.48 3.91 -13.05
CA THR A 177 49.82 3.36 -13.32
C THR A 177 50.77 3.36 -12.14
#